data_AF-A0A1E7FRT8-F1
#
_entry.id   AF-A0A1E7FRT8-F1
#
_cell.length_a   1.000
_cell.length_b   1.000
_cell.length_c   1.000
_cell.angle_alpha   90.00
_cell.angle_beta   90.00
_cell.angle_gamma   90.00
#
_symmetry.space_group_name_H-M   'P 1'
#
loop_
_entity.id
_entity.type
_entity.pdbx_description
1 polymer ?
#
loop_
_entity_poly.entity_id
_entity_poly.type
_entity_poly.pdbx_seq_one_letter_code
_entity_poly.pdbx_strand_id
1 'polypeptide(L)'
;KTERIERCLGTNPVDLWELRELALSDGGLLRAEYRRKAWPKLVGLTEEDYIPELELCKTNSVPSSPSLVITSSDDTSSSLEWDPTSNNVDIPMDEEEKKSEVEANIDLIRRDAGNTSLHYYQGLHDIAGVVLHNMDYDVDKTTQILIQISHSHLRDAMRENFANINWLLSVLLPPLVEKVDPYVHYSLQVAQVELATICLPWMITWFTHDIHDPETAGRLVDAFLSGHPLMPVYFAVALITHPVLKKDILQADCD
;
A
#
# COMPACT_ATOMS: atom_id res chain seq x y z
N LYS A 1 9.61 15.14 18.80
CA LYS A 1 8.90 13.92 18.31
C LYS A 1 9.81 12.70 18.33
N THR A 2 11.00 12.75 17.73
CA THR A 2 12.08 11.76 17.83
C THR A 2 12.21 11.10 19.21
N GLU A 3 12.44 11.89 20.26
CA GLU A 3 12.61 11.36 21.63
C GLU A 3 11.40 10.54 22.12
N ARG A 4 10.18 10.90 21.71
CA ARG A 4 8.97 10.13 22.06
C ARG A 4 8.91 8.80 21.33
N ILE A 5 9.28 8.77 20.04
CA ILE A 5 9.36 7.54 19.25
C ILE A 5 10.42 6.61 19.84
N GLU A 6 11.62 7.14 20.14
CA GLU A 6 12.70 6.37 20.74
C GLU A 6 12.33 5.81 22.12
N ARG A 7 11.73 6.64 22.99
CA ARG A 7 11.21 6.20 24.28
C ARG A 7 10.17 5.09 24.11
N CYS A 8 9.18 5.29 23.24
CA CYS A 8 8.13 4.30 23.00
C CYS A 8 8.69 2.96 22.52
N LEU A 9 9.58 2.99 21.51
CA LEU A 9 10.21 1.79 20.96
C LEU A 9 11.22 1.13 21.91
N GLY A 10 11.72 1.88 22.91
CA GLY A 10 12.62 1.36 23.94
C GLY A 10 11.91 0.64 25.10
N THR A 11 10.58 0.63 25.15
CA THR A 11 9.81 -0.10 26.17
C THR A 11 9.58 -1.57 25.79
N ASN A 12 9.45 -2.46 26.78
CA ASN A 12 9.10 -3.87 26.56
C ASN A 12 8.04 -4.31 27.60
N PRO A 13 6.78 -4.59 27.20
CA PRO A 13 6.27 -4.53 25.82
C PRO A 13 6.17 -3.09 25.31
N VAL A 14 6.22 -2.92 23.99
CA VAL A 14 6.02 -1.61 23.35
C VAL A 14 4.55 -1.20 23.48
N ASP A 15 4.32 0.06 23.88
CA ASP A 15 2.97 0.65 23.87
C ASP A 15 2.50 0.87 22.42
N LEU A 16 1.71 -0.07 21.91
CA LEU A 16 1.18 -0.02 20.55
C LEU A 16 0.17 1.12 20.36
N TRP A 17 -0.50 1.59 21.42
CA TRP A 17 -1.42 2.72 21.31
C TRP A 17 -0.64 4.02 21.11
N GLU A 18 0.37 4.26 21.95
CA GLU A 18 1.26 5.42 21.77
C GLU A 18 1.98 5.37 20.41
N LEU A 19 2.42 4.18 19.98
CA LEU A 19 3.08 4.03 18.68
C LEU A 19 2.16 4.40 17.50
N ARG A 20 0.90 3.97 17.53
CA ARG A 20 -0.11 4.34 16.51
C ARG A 20 -0.41 5.84 16.51
N GLU A 21 -0.54 6.46 17.68
CA GLU A 21 -0.71 7.92 17.77
C GLU A 21 0.49 8.67 17.19
N LEU A 22 1.71 8.21 17.49
CA LEU A 22 2.93 8.81 16.93
C LEU A 22 2.99 8.67 15.42
N ALA A 23 2.63 7.50 14.89
CA ALA A 23 2.54 7.25 13.46
C ALA A 23 1.44 8.07 12.77
N LEU A 24 0.33 8.38 13.43
CA LEU A 24 -0.74 9.21 12.85
C LEU A 24 -0.46 10.71 12.96
N SER A 25 0.24 11.17 14.00
CA SER A 25 0.57 12.59 14.21
C SER A 25 1.51 13.18 13.15
N ASP A 26 1.55 14.51 13.04
CA ASP A 26 2.34 15.28 12.03
C ASP A 26 3.76 14.74 11.80
N GLY A 27 4.08 14.45 10.53
CA GLY A 27 5.36 13.86 10.11
C GLY A 27 5.52 12.35 10.35
N GLY A 28 4.53 11.67 10.95
CA GLY A 28 4.51 10.21 11.12
C GLY A 28 5.71 9.67 11.90
N LEU A 29 6.26 8.54 11.46
CA LEU A 29 7.44 7.95 12.09
C LEU A 29 8.76 8.60 11.62
N LEU A 30 8.67 9.69 10.86
CA LEU A 30 9.77 10.57 10.43
C LEU A 30 10.73 9.99 9.40
N ARG A 31 11.28 8.79 9.63
CA ARG A 31 12.37 8.23 8.81
C ARG A 31 12.45 6.71 8.88
N ALA A 32 13.06 6.11 7.86
CA ALA A 32 13.20 4.66 7.71
C ALA A 32 13.76 3.94 8.95
N GLU A 33 14.70 4.55 9.67
CA GLU A 33 15.30 3.97 10.88
C GLU A 33 14.28 3.67 11.99
N TYR A 34 13.25 4.50 12.15
CA TYR A 34 12.18 4.29 13.12
C TYR A 34 11.14 3.32 12.58
N ARG A 35 10.80 3.43 11.29
CA ARG A 35 9.87 2.52 10.59
C ARG A 35 10.33 1.07 10.66
N ARG A 36 11.64 0.81 10.46
CA ARG A 36 12.25 -0.52 10.59
C ARG A 36 12.00 -1.20 11.93
N LYS A 37 11.86 -0.42 13.00
CA LYS A 37 11.57 -0.93 14.36
C LYS A 37 10.08 -0.95 14.67
N ALA A 38 9.31 -0.03 14.08
CA ALA A 38 7.91 0.21 14.40
C ALA A 38 6.95 -0.62 13.55
N TRP A 39 7.16 -0.72 12.23
CA TRP A 39 6.24 -1.39 11.31
C TRP A 39 6.03 -2.87 11.67
N PRO A 40 7.08 -3.68 11.97
CA PRO A 40 6.87 -5.05 12.44
C PRO A 40 5.91 -5.12 13.64
N LYS A 41 6.08 -4.22 14.61
CA LYS A 41 5.24 -4.15 15.82
C LYS A 41 3.81 -3.72 15.49
N LEU A 42 3.63 -2.78 14.56
CA LEU A 42 2.31 -2.29 14.14
C LEU A 42 1.49 -3.37 13.42
N VAL A 43 2.15 -4.23 12.64
CA VAL A 43 1.50 -5.38 11.99
C VAL A 43 1.39 -6.61 12.91
N GLY A 44 1.87 -6.51 14.15
CA GLY A 44 1.74 -7.55 15.16
C GLY A 44 2.81 -8.64 15.12
N LEU A 45 3.93 -8.43 14.40
CA LEU A 45 5.07 -9.34 14.42
C LEU A 45 5.86 -9.20 15.72
N THR A 46 6.18 -10.34 16.32
CA THR A 46 7.10 -10.48 17.44
C THR A 46 8.44 -11.07 16.95
N GLU A 47 9.49 -10.96 17.76
CA GLU A 47 10.80 -11.56 17.45
C GLU A 47 10.72 -13.10 17.27
N GLU A 48 9.68 -13.74 17.82
CA GLU A 48 9.41 -15.18 17.70
C GLU A 48 8.72 -15.54 16.38
N ASP A 49 8.05 -14.59 15.74
CA ASP A 49 7.37 -14.78 14.45
C ASP A 49 8.34 -14.70 13.26
N TYR A 50 9.62 -14.40 13.52
CA TYR A 50 10.62 -14.30 12.48
C TYR A 50 11.01 -15.67 11.94
N ILE A 51 10.35 -16.08 10.87
CA ILE A 51 10.63 -17.31 10.14
C ILE A 51 11.66 -16.98 9.04
N PRO A 52 12.88 -17.57 9.08
CA PRO A 52 13.87 -17.37 8.02
C PRO A 52 13.36 -17.88 6.66
N GLU A 53 13.82 -17.26 5.55
CA GLU A 53 13.50 -17.63 4.16
C GLU A 53 13.48 -19.15 3.88
N LEU A 54 14.48 -19.84 4.45
CA LEU A 54 14.70 -21.28 4.34
C LEU A 54 13.54 -22.13 4.89
N GLU A 55 12.70 -21.60 5.77
CA GLU A 55 11.54 -22.30 6.32
C GLU A 55 10.24 -21.98 5.56
N LEU A 56 10.07 -20.76 5.03
CA LEU A 56 8.99 -20.45 4.07
C LEU A 56 9.09 -21.34 2.81
N CYS A 57 10.31 -21.67 2.38
CA CYS A 57 10.53 -22.54 1.23
C CYS A 57 10.34 -24.05 1.52
N LYS A 58 10.30 -24.48 2.79
CA LYS A 58 10.18 -25.90 3.17
C LYS A 58 8.75 -26.41 3.23
N THR A 59 7.75 -25.53 3.21
CA THR A 59 6.34 -25.94 3.12
C THR A 59 5.96 -26.22 1.67
N ASN A 60 6.41 -27.40 1.22
CA ASN A 60 5.87 -28.24 0.15
C ASN A 60 6.14 -27.84 -1.30
N SER A 61 6.80 -28.79 -1.97
CA SER A 61 6.53 -29.22 -3.34
C SER A 61 5.05 -29.08 -3.73
N VAL A 62 4.74 -28.13 -4.60
CA VAL A 62 3.43 -28.05 -5.27
C VAL A 62 3.59 -28.44 -6.74
N PRO A 63 2.68 -29.27 -7.31
CA PRO A 63 2.65 -29.55 -8.75
C PRO A 63 2.27 -28.29 -9.52
N SER A 64 3.01 -28.00 -10.59
CA SER A 64 2.68 -26.95 -11.57
C SER A 64 1.18 -26.95 -11.88
N SER A 65 0.47 -25.90 -11.47
CA SER A 65 -0.92 -25.65 -11.86
C SER A 65 -0.95 -24.41 -12.77
N PRO A 66 -1.87 -24.39 -13.75
CA PRO A 66 -1.64 -23.73 -15.03
C PRO A 66 -1.75 -22.21 -14.91
N SER A 67 -0.83 -21.53 -15.58
CA SER A 67 -0.89 -20.10 -15.86
C SER A 67 -2.29 -19.73 -16.35
N LEU A 68 -2.97 -18.86 -15.61
CA LEU A 68 -4.14 -18.15 -16.11
C LEU A 68 -3.68 -17.33 -17.31
N VAL A 69 -3.96 -17.85 -18.50
CA VAL A 69 -3.83 -17.15 -19.77
C VAL A 69 -4.82 -15.99 -19.72
N ILE A 70 -4.33 -14.80 -19.38
CA ILE A 70 -4.99 -13.57 -19.77
C ILE A 70 -4.88 -13.55 -21.30
N THR A 71 -6.03 -13.67 -21.95
CA THR A 71 -6.12 -13.59 -23.40
C THR A 71 -5.64 -12.22 -23.84
N SER A 72 -4.56 -12.23 -24.62
CA SER A 72 -4.06 -11.11 -25.39
C SER A 72 -5.19 -10.47 -26.19
N SER A 73 -5.53 -9.23 -25.85
CA SER A 73 -6.11 -8.29 -26.79
C SER A 73 -5.18 -7.07 -26.81
N ASP A 74 -4.28 -7.09 -27.78
CA ASP A 74 -3.52 -5.93 -28.23
C ASP A 74 -4.50 -4.86 -28.72
N ASP A 75 -4.46 -3.68 -28.11
CA ASP A 75 -4.41 -2.37 -28.79
C ASP A 75 -4.23 -1.28 -27.71
N THR A 76 -2.98 -0.92 -27.40
CA THR A 76 -2.15 0.14 -28.00
C THR A 76 -2.33 1.53 -27.37
N SER A 77 -1.23 1.96 -26.73
CA SER A 77 -0.82 3.34 -26.41
C SER A 77 -1.49 4.08 -25.23
N SER A 78 -0.96 3.84 -24.01
CA SER A 78 -0.38 4.88 -23.14
C SER A 78 0.25 4.22 -21.90
N SER A 79 1.22 3.34 -22.10
CA SER A 79 2.18 3.00 -21.05
C SER A 79 3.18 4.15 -20.99
N LEU A 80 2.90 5.15 -20.17
CA LEU A 80 3.87 6.20 -19.85
C LEU A 80 4.97 5.54 -19.03
N GLU A 81 6.12 5.39 -19.70
CA GLU A 81 7.39 4.97 -19.15
C GLU A 81 7.75 5.82 -17.91
N TRP A 82 8.18 5.13 -16.87
CA TRP A 82 8.91 5.71 -15.74
C TRP A 82 10.14 6.47 -16.25
N ASP A 83 10.20 7.80 -16.05
CA ASP A 83 11.36 8.65 -16.39
C ASP A 83 12.27 8.85 -15.15
N PRO A 84 13.51 8.32 -15.14
CA PRO A 84 14.37 8.24 -13.97
C PRO A 84 15.37 9.40 -13.83
N THR A 85 15.10 10.60 -14.36
CA THR A 85 16.07 11.71 -14.31
C THR A 85 15.65 12.87 -13.40
N SER A 86 15.69 12.68 -12.09
CA SER A 86 15.78 13.80 -11.14
C SER A 86 16.44 13.38 -9.83
N ASN A 87 17.73 13.73 -9.73
CA ASN A 87 18.65 13.64 -8.59
C ASN A 87 19.47 12.35 -8.43
N ASN A 88 20.68 12.41 -8.98
CA ASN A 88 21.85 11.65 -8.55
C ASN A 88 22.06 11.80 -7.04
N VAL A 89 21.74 10.75 -6.29
CA VAL A 89 22.30 10.48 -4.96
C VAL A 89 22.72 9.02 -5.00
N ASP A 90 23.99 8.73 -4.71
CA ASP A 90 24.55 7.39 -4.67
C ASP A 90 23.70 6.45 -3.79
N ILE A 91 22.97 5.50 -4.42
CA ILE A 91 22.27 4.41 -3.73
C ILE A 91 23.15 3.15 -3.83
N PRO A 92 23.36 2.38 -2.75
CA PRO A 92 24.26 1.22 -2.74
C PRO A 92 23.63 -0.07 -3.32
N MET A 93 22.64 0.00 -4.21
CA MET A 93 21.99 -1.17 -4.82
C MET A 93 21.38 -0.82 -6.19
N ASP A 94 21.63 -1.67 -7.19
CA ASP A 94 21.16 -1.46 -8.57
C ASP A 94 19.62 -1.60 -8.66
N GLU A 95 18.99 -0.88 -9.58
CA GLU A 95 17.53 -0.92 -9.80
C GLU A 95 17.04 -2.32 -10.20
N GLU A 96 17.87 -3.08 -10.91
CA GLU A 96 17.58 -4.45 -11.30
C GLU A 96 17.56 -5.39 -10.08
N GLU A 97 18.46 -5.16 -9.12
CA GLU A 97 18.52 -5.90 -7.85
C GLU A 97 17.28 -5.58 -6.99
N LYS A 98 16.86 -4.31 -6.89
CA LYS A 98 15.61 -3.93 -6.19
C LYS A 98 14.39 -4.65 -6.75
N LYS A 99 14.26 -4.70 -8.08
CA LYS A 99 13.15 -5.39 -8.75
C LYS A 99 13.19 -6.89 -8.49
N SER A 100 14.37 -7.49 -8.51
CA SER A 100 14.57 -8.90 -8.17
C SER A 100 14.08 -9.20 -6.75
N GLU A 101 14.43 -8.35 -5.78
CA GLU A 101 14.02 -8.56 -4.39
C GLU A 101 12.52 -8.34 -4.17
N VAL A 102 11.91 -7.37 -4.86
CA VAL A 102 10.45 -7.23 -4.84
C VAL A 102 9.78 -8.48 -5.41
N GLU A 103 10.26 -9.02 -6.54
CA GLU A 103 9.71 -10.25 -7.10
C GLU A 103 9.89 -11.45 -6.15
N ALA A 104 11.02 -11.54 -5.44
CA ALA A 104 11.24 -12.55 -4.41
C ALA A 104 10.20 -12.46 -3.27
N ASN A 105 9.93 -11.25 -2.76
CA ASN A 105 8.86 -11.03 -1.77
C ASN A 105 7.50 -11.47 -2.32
N ILE A 106 7.18 -11.10 -3.55
CA ILE A 106 5.90 -11.46 -4.20
C ILE A 106 5.77 -12.97 -4.37
N ASP A 107 6.84 -13.66 -4.76
CA ASP A 107 6.85 -15.12 -4.91
C ASP A 107 6.60 -15.83 -3.57
N LEU A 108 7.17 -15.32 -2.47
CA LEU A 108 6.92 -15.85 -1.13
C LEU A 108 5.46 -15.63 -0.72
N ILE A 109 4.89 -14.46 -1.00
CA ILE A 109 3.47 -14.18 -0.75
C ILE A 109 2.57 -15.07 -1.60
N ARG A 110 2.91 -15.33 -2.87
CA ARG A 110 2.15 -16.26 -3.74
C ARG A 110 2.13 -17.68 -3.17
N ARG A 111 3.21 -18.12 -2.52
CA ARG A 111 3.28 -19.44 -1.87
C ARG A 111 2.43 -19.50 -0.61
N ASP A 112 2.45 -18.46 0.23
CA ASP A 112 1.53 -18.34 1.38
C ASP A 112 0.06 -18.27 0.92
N ALA A 113 -0.20 -17.49 -0.12
CA ALA A 113 -1.48 -17.38 -0.80
C ALA A 113 -2.02 -18.73 -1.30
N GLY A 114 -1.16 -19.61 -1.83
CA GLY A 114 -1.56 -20.96 -2.24
C GLY A 114 -2.02 -21.87 -1.09
N ASN A 115 -1.59 -21.59 0.15
CA ASN A 115 -2.07 -22.26 1.36
C ASN A 115 -3.24 -21.53 2.03
N THR A 116 -3.53 -20.31 1.59
CA THR A 116 -4.59 -19.45 2.11
C THR A 116 -5.59 -19.15 0.97
N SER A 117 -6.59 -18.28 1.17
CA SER A 117 -7.55 -17.91 0.10
C SER A 117 -7.20 -16.58 -0.55
N LEU A 118 -5.91 -16.21 -0.51
CA LEU A 118 -5.42 -14.94 -1.02
C LEU A 118 -4.92 -15.11 -2.46
N HIS A 119 -5.03 -14.05 -3.26
CA HIS A 119 -4.60 -13.99 -4.65
C HIS A 119 -3.72 -12.76 -4.84
N TYR A 120 -2.56 -12.95 -5.47
CA TYR A 120 -1.70 -11.84 -5.89
C TYR A 120 -2.40 -11.01 -6.96
N TYR A 121 -2.20 -9.69 -6.90
CA TYR A 121 -2.66 -8.75 -7.92
C TYR A 121 -1.55 -7.76 -8.30
N GLN A 122 -1.64 -7.23 -9.53
CA GLN A 122 -0.73 -6.20 -10.01
C GLN A 122 -1.04 -4.86 -9.31
N GLY A 123 -0.05 -4.33 -8.58
CA GLY A 123 -0.14 -3.15 -7.71
C GLY A 123 0.41 -3.39 -6.30
N LEU A 124 0.41 -4.66 -5.83
CA LEU A 124 1.02 -5.01 -4.54
C LEU A 124 2.54 -4.76 -4.53
N HIS A 125 3.19 -4.83 -5.69
CA HIS A 125 4.63 -4.58 -5.84
C HIS A 125 5.02 -3.12 -5.52
N ASP A 126 4.12 -2.15 -5.73
CA ASP A 126 4.37 -0.75 -5.38
C ASP A 126 4.49 -0.60 -3.86
N ILE A 127 3.56 -1.24 -3.12
CA ILE A 127 3.60 -1.30 -1.65
C ILE A 127 4.84 -2.05 -1.18
N ALA A 128 5.16 -3.18 -1.83
CA ALA A 128 6.34 -3.98 -1.50
C ALA A 128 7.64 -3.17 -1.68
N GLY A 129 7.76 -2.38 -2.74
CA GLY A 129 8.92 -1.51 -2.97
C GLY A 129 9.13 -0.49 -1.85
N VAL A 130 8.05 0.15 -1.38
CA VAL A 130 8.12 1.10 -0.25
C VAL A 130 8.50 0.39 1.05
N VAL A 131 7.95 -0.80 1.29
CA VAL A 131 8.30 -1.60 2.48
C VAL A 131 9.76 -2.04 2.45
N LEU A 132 10.20 -2.60 1.34
CA LEU A 132 11.57 -3.05 1.14
C LEU A 132 12.57 -1.93 1.35
N HIS A 133 12.31 -0.75 0.78
CA HIS A 133 13.17 0.42 0.96
C HIS A 133 13.28 0.84 2.44
N ASN A 134 12.17 0.89 3.17
CA ASN A 134 12.19 1.27 4.59
C ASN A 134 12.78 0.19 5.50
N MET A 135 12.77 -1.07 5.05
CA MET A 135 13.43 -2.20 5.72
C MET A 135 14.91 -2.34 5.35
N ASP A 136 15.47 -1.45 4.52
CA ASP A 136 16.88 -1.49 4.07
C ASP A 136 17.19 -2.73 3.25
N TYR A 137 16.24 -3.06 2.37
CA TYR A 137 16.34 -4.18 1.43
C TYR A 137 16.45 -5.55 2.12
N ASP A 138 16.01 -5.65 3.37
CA ASP A 138 15.84 -6.92 4.10
C ASP A 138 14.57 -7.65 3.60
N VAL A 139 14.76 -8.63 2.73
CA VAL A 139 13.71 -9.41 2.06
C VAL A 139 12.84 -10.17 3.05
N ASP A 140 13.45 -10.80 4.05
CA ASP A 140 12.75 -11.62 5.03
C ASP A 140 11.81 -10.77 5.91
N LYS A 141 12.32 -9.66 6.47
CA LYS A 141 11.48 -8.70 7.23
C LYS A 141 10.36 -8.15 6.37
N THR A 142 10.68 -7.79 5.13
CA THR A 142 9.73 -7.22 4.18
C THR A 142 8.61 -8.21 3.89
N THR A 143 8.95 -9.46 3.56
CA THR A 143 7.98 -10.52 3.27
C THR A 143 7.05 -10.74 4.44
N GLN A 144 7.56 -10.84 5.67
CA GLN A 144 6.72 -11.08 6.85
C GLN A 144 5.76 -9.91 7.11
N ILE A 145 6.22 -8.66 6.95
CA ILE A 145 5.35 -7.48 7.05
C ILE A 145 4.26 -7.54 5.97
N LEU A 146 4.63 -7.83 4.72
CA LEU A 146 3.70 -7.90 3.61
C LEU A 146 2.67 -9.01 3.80
N ILE A 147 3.05 -10.19 4.28
CA ILE A 147 2.11 -11.27 4.63
C ILE A 147 1.08 -10.77 5.66
N GLN A 148 1.52 -10.10 6.73
CA GLN A 148 0.57 -9.57 7.72
C GLN A 148 -0.36 -8.50 7.12
N ILE A 149 0.16 -7.61 6.28
CA ILE A 149 -0.64 -6.60 5.57
C ILE A 149 -1.67 -7.27 4.65
N SER A 150 -1.25 -8.31 3.93
CA SER A 150 -2.07 -9.13 3.03
C SER A 150 -3.25 -9.79 3.75
N HIS A 151 -3.03 -10.33 4.94
CA HIS A 151 -4.09 -10.96 5.76
C HIS A 151 -5.00 -9.96 6.48
N SER A 152 -4.53 -8.73 6.69
CA SER A 152 -5.24 -7.70 7.43
C SER A 152 -5.84 -6.62 6.52
N HIS A 153 -5.03 -5.65 6.10
CA HIS A 153 -5.48 -4.43 5.45
C HIS A 153 -5.81 -4.64 3.96
N LEU A 154 -5.05 -5.50 3.28
CA LEU A 154 -5.20 -5.75 1.85
C LEU A 154 -6.01 -7.02 1.55
N ARG A 155 -6.62 -7.63 2.57
CA ARG A 155 -7.35 -8.90 2.43
C ARG A 155 -8.43 -8.88 1.35
N ASP A 156 -9.19 -7.78 1.28
CA ASP A 156 -10.25 -7.66 0.26
C ASP A 156 -9.71 -7.35 -1.13
N ALA A 157 -8.54 -6.72 -1.24
CA ALA A 157 -7.84 -6.52 -2.51
C ALA A 157 -7.22 -7.83 -3.02
N MET A 158 -6.86 -8.75 -2.12
CA MET A 158 -6.29 -10.07 -2.44
C MET A 158 -7.33 -11.17 -2.63
N ARG A 159 -8.59 -10.84 -2.94
CA ARG A 159 -9.57 -11.84 -3.38
C ARG A 159 -9.32 -12.22 -4.84
N GLU A 160 -10.01 -13.25 -5.31
CA GLU A 160 -9.94 -13.73 -6.71
C GLU A 160 -10.14 -12.62 -7.75
N ASN A 161 -10.96 -11.61 -7.42
CA ASN A 161 -11.17 -10.42 -8.24
C ASN A 161 -11.53 -9.21 -7.37
N PHE A 162 -11.52 -8.03 -8.01
CA PHE A 162 -11.81 -6.76 -7.33
C PHE A 162 -13.29 -6.43 -7.19
N ALA A 163 -14.22 -7.34 -7.52
CA ALA A 163 -15.65 -7.00 -7.53
C ALA A 163 -16.14 -6.54 -6.15
N ASN A 164 -15.66 -7.17 -5.07
CA ASN A 164 -16.07 -6.83 -3.71
C ASN A 164 -15.55 -5.45 -3.26
N ILE A 165 -14.26 -5.18 -3.48
CA ILE A 165 -13.68 -3.87 -3.12
C ILE A 165 -14.25 -2.77 -4.01
N ASN A 166 -14.46 -3.02 -5.31
CA ASN A 166 -15.08 -2.08 -6.21
C ASN A 166 -16.52 -1.75 -5.78
N TRP A 167 -17.32 -2.77 -5.44
CA TRP A 167 -18.66 -2.57 -4.90
C TRP A 167 -18.64 -1.77 -3.58
N LEU A 168 -17.72 -2.10 -2.67
CA LEU A 168 -17.56 -1.39 -1.40
C LEU A 168 -17.26 0.10 -1.64
N LEU A 169 -16.33 0.40 -2.54
CA LEU A 169 -15.97 1.78 -2.90
C LEU A 169 -17.15 2.52 -3.54
N SER A 170 -17.90 1.87 -4.44
CA SER A 170 -19.08 2.46 -5.09
C SER A 170 -20.16 2.85 -4.10
N VAL A 171 -20.30 2.11 -2.99
CA VAL A 171 -21.30 2.40 -1.96
C VAL A 171 -20.79 3.41 -0.93
N LEU A 172 -19.50 3.35 -0.57
CA LEU A 172 -18.94 4.20 0.49
C LEU A 172 -18.53 5.59 0.03
N LEU A 173 -17.89 5.72 -1.14
CA LEU A 173 -17.28 6.99 -1.56
C LEU A 173 -18.32 8.10 -1.78
N PRO A 174 -19.44 7.90 -2.51
CA PRO A 174 -20.38 8.99 -2.78
C PRO A 174 -20.94 9.66 -1.52
N PRO A 175 -21.49 8.94 -0.51
CA PRO A 175 -22.01 9.59 0.70
C PRO A 175 -20.92 10.21 1.57
N LEU A 176 -19.69 9.69 1.55
CA LEU A 176 -18.57 10.31 2.28
C LEU A 176 -18.17 11.64 1.64
N VAL A 177 -18.05 11.68 0.31
CA VAL A 177 -17.75 12.91 -0.43
C VAL A 177 -18.87 13.92 -0.25
N GLU A 178 -20.14 13.52 -0.35
CA GLU A 178 -21.29 14.41 -0.11
C GLU A 178 -21.25 15.02 1.29
N LYS A 179 -20.89 14.22 2.29
CA LYS A 179 -20.82 14.67 3.68
C LYS A 179 -19.72 15.70 3.92
N VAL A 180 -18.60 15.57 3.24
CA VAL A 180 -17.44 16.48 3.38
C VAL A 180 -17.61 17.72 2.49
N ASP A 181 -18.02 17.52 1.23
CA ASP A 181 -18.18 18.58 0.25
C ASP A 181 -19.32 18.28 -0.75
N PRO A 182 -20.54 18.79 -0.50
CA PRO A 182 -21.69 18.50 -1.36
C PRO A 182 -21.57 19.12 -2.76
N TYR A 183 -20.76 20.16 -2.94
CA TYR A 183 -20.55 20.77 -4.27
C TYR A 183 -19.68 19.89 -5.15
N VAL A 184 -18.59 19.34 -4.59
CA VAL A 184 -17.75 18.36 -5.29
C VAL A 184 -18.56 17.12 -5.62
N HIS A 185 -19.34 16.61 -4.67
CA HIS A 185 -20.24 15.48 -4.91
C HIS A 185 -21.21 15.74 -6.08
N TYR A 186 -21.89 16.89 -6.07
CA TYR A 186 -22.82 17.27 -7.13
C TYR A 186 -22.14 17.33 -8.51
N SER A 187 -20.98 17.98 -8.61
CA SER A 187 -20.23 18.07 -9.87
C SER A 187 -19.81 16.70 -10.39
N LEU A 188 -19.28 15.84 -9.52
CA LEU A 188 -18.91 14.46 -9.90
C LEU A 188 -20.14 13.65 -10.36
N GLN A 189 -21.29 13.84 -9.73
CA GLN A 189 -22.52 13.15 -10.11
C GLN A 189 -23.05 13.64 -11.48
N VAL A 190 -23.03 14.95 -11.74
CA VAL A 190 -23.45 15.51 -13.03
C VAL A 190 -22.54 15.03 -14.16
N ALA A 191 -21.24 14.97 -13.90
CA ALA A 191 -20.24 14.43 -14.83
C ALA A 191 -20.23 12.89 -14.89
N GLN A 192 -21.14 12.21 -14.18
CA GLN A 192 -21.27 10.74 -14.16
C GLN A 192 -19.96 10.01 -13.80
N VAL A 193 -19.14 10.62 -12.93
CA VAL A 193 -17.84 10.07 -12.54
C VAL A 193 -18.01 8.85 -11.63
N GLU A 194 -17.50 7.71 -12.08
CA GLU A 194 -17.45 6.48 -11.30
C GLU A 194 -16.28 6.52 -10.30
N LEU A 195 -16.52 7.07 -9.10
CA LEU A 195 -15.50 7.22 -8.07
C LEU A 195 -14.78 5.91 -7.69
N ALA A 196 -15.48 4.78 -7.72
CA ALA A 196 -14.88 3.48 -7.42
C ALA A 196 -13.79 3.11 -8.43
N THR A 197 -14.04 3.33 -9.71
CA THR A 197 -13.08 3.06 -10.79
C THR A 197 -11.83 3.92 -10.64
N ILE A 198 -11.98 5.18 -10.23
CA ILE A 198 -10.85 6.09 -9.97
C ILE A 198 -10.07 5.70 -8.71
N CYS A 199 -10.77 5.40 -7.63
CA CYS A 199 -10.13 5.17 -6.33
C CYS A 199 -9.59 3.74 -6.18
N LEU A 200 -10.06 2.77 -6.95
CA LEU A 200 -9.62 1.38 -6.82
C LEU A 200 -8.11 1.23 -7.00
N PRO A 201 -7.46 1.77 -8.05
CA PRO A 201 -6.00 1.78 -8.16
C PRO A 201 -5.30 2.35 -6.93
N TRP A 202 -5.82 3.43 -6.35
CA TRP A 202 -5.26 4.02 -5.13
C TRP A 202 -5.38 3.10 -3.92
N MET A 203 -6.49 2.36 -3.80
CA MET A 203 -6.70 1.45 -2.67
C MET A 203 -5.76 0.25 -2.74
N ILE A 204 -5.57 -0.32 -3.93
CA ILE A 204 -4.77 -1.53 -4.11
C ILE A 204 -3.26 -1.24 -4.12
N THR A 205 -2.85 -0.01 -4.41
CA THR A 205 -1.45 0.42 -4.37
C THR A 205 -1.12 1.25 -3.13
N TRP A 206 -2.09 1.51 -2.25
CA TRP A 206 -1.95 2.49 -1.16
C TRP A 206 -1.37 3.84 -1.63
N PHE A 207 -1.75 4.29 -2.82
CA PHE A 207 -1.25 5.51 -3.47
C PHE A 207 0.25 5.51 -3.78
N THR A 208 0.98 4.42 -3.48
CA THR A 208 2.44 4.37 -3.63
C THR A 208 2.88 4.34 -5.09
N HIS A 209 2.00 3.94 -6.01
CA HIS A 209 2.23 4.04 -7.45
C HIS A 209 2.44 5.48 -7.93
N ASP A 210 1.64 6.42 -7.41
CA ASP A 210 1.65 7.83 -7.87
C ASP A 210 2.57 8.72 -7.01
N ILE A 211 3.11 8.19 -5.91
CA ILE A 211 3.96 8.94 -4.96
C ILE A 211 5.38 8.44 -5.04
N HIS A 212 6.20 9.17 -5.80
CA HIS A 212 7.60 8.81 -6.06
C HIS A 212 8.57 9.19 -4.94
N ASP A 213 8.18 10.11 -4.04
CA ASP A 213 9.02 10.47 -2.89
C ASP A 213 8.94 9.38 -1.80
N PRO A 214 10.03 8.67 -1.49
CA PRO A 214 10.01 7.52 -0.58
C PRO A 214 9.66 7.90 0.86
N GLU A 215 9.99 9.13 1.29
CA GLU A 215 9.64 9.61 2.62
C GLU A 215 8.13 9.89 2.74
N THR A 216 7.54 10.48 1.71
CA THR A 216 6.09 10.70 1.62
C THR A 216 5.33 9.39 1.50
N ALA A 217 5.79 8.45 0.68
CA ALA A 217 5.20 7.12 0.58
C ALA A 217 5.27 6.38 1.93
N GLY A 218 6.44 6.39 2.58
CA GLY A 218 6.62 5.83 3.93
C GLY A 218 5.70 6.48 4.96
N ARG A 219 5.48 7.80 4.87
CA ARG A 219 4.56 8.55 5.74
C ARG A 219 3.11 8.10 5.59
N LEU A 220 2.67 7.75 4.38
CA LEU A 220 1.34 7.19 4.15
C LEU A 220 1.23 5.79 4.71
N VAL A 221 2.24 4.94 4.49
CA VAL A 221 2.29 3.60 5.06
C VAL A 221 2.24 3.65 6.59
N ASP A 222 2.92 4.60 7.24
CA ASP A 222 2.79 4.83 8.69
C ASP A 222 1.32 4.98 9.12
N ALA A 223 0.55 5.78 8.38
CA ALA A 223 -0.84 6.06 8.69
C ALA A 223 -1.75 4.86 8.39
N PHE A 224 -1.53 4.17 7.27
CA PHE A 224 -2.35 3.02 6.87
C PHE A 224 -2.14 1.81 7.77
N LEU A 225 -0.90 1.52 8.18
CA LEU A 225 -0.60 0.45 9.14
C LEU A 225 -1.14 0.73 10.54
N SER A 226 -1.20 2.00 10.92
CA SER A 226 -1.61 2.40 12.28
C SER A 226 -3.11 2.60 12.41
N GLY A 227 -3.79 2.84 11.29
CA GLY A 227 -5.22 3.13 11.22
C GLY A 227 -6.09 1.89 11.06
N HIS A 228 -7.39 2.12 10.92
CA HIS A 228 -8.32 1.09 10.47
C HIS A 228 -8.03 0.75 8.99
N PRO A 229 -8.27 -0.49 8.51
CA PRO A 229 -8.13 -0.85 7.09
C PRO A 229 -8.89 0.03 6.08
N LEU A 230 -9.85 0.84 6.55
CA LEU A 230 -10.59 1.81 5.72
C LEU A 230 -9.91 3.19 5.64
N MET A 231 -8.80 3.41 6.35
CA MET A 231 -8.07 4.68 6.35
C MET A 231 -7.70 5.17 4.93
N PRO A 232 -7.29 4.32 3.98
CA PRO A 232 -7.08 4.74 2.59
C PRO A 232 -8.32 5.36 1.93
N VAL A 233 -9.53 4.88 2.26
CA VAL A 233 -10.79 5.44 1.73
C VAL A 233 -11.00 6.86 2.25
N TYR A 234 -10.76 7.10 3.54
CA TYR A 234 -10.85 8.45 4.10
C TYR A 234 -9.80 9.39 3.51
N PHE A 235 -8.60 8.87 3.25
CA PHE A 235 -7.55 9.63 2.57
C PHE A 235 -7.95 9.99 1.13
N ALA A 236 -8.56 9.06 0.37
CA ALA A 236 -9.09 9.35 -0.96
C ALA A 236 -10.14 10.47 -0.93
N VAL A 237 -11.08 10.43 0.01
CA VAL A 237 -12.09 11.48 0.18
C VAL A 237 -11.45 12.83 0.52
N ALA A 238 -10.46 12.83 1.42
CA ALA A 238 -9.72 14.05 1.77
C ALA A 238 -8.94 14.62 0.57
N LEU A 239 -8.38 13.76 -0.29
CA LEU A 239 -7.70 14.15 -1.52
C LEU A 239 -8.70 14.77 -2.52
N ILE A 240 -9.78 14.06 -2.84
CA ILE A 240 -10.81 14.53 -3.79
C ILE A 240 -11.41 15.88 -3.37
N THR A 241 -11.63 16.08 -2.06
CA THR A 241 -12.21 17.31 -1.52
C THR A 241 -11.17 18.37 -1.14
N HIS A 242 -9.88 18.10 -1.36
CA HIS A 242 -8.82 19.05 -1.04
C HIS A 242 -9.00 20.36 -1.82
N PRO A 243 -8.80 21.55 -1.21
CA PRO A 243 -9.11 22.83 -1.85
C PRO A 243 -8.47 23.06 -3.22
N VAL A 244 -7.26 22.51 -3.43
CA VAL A 244 -6.56 22.56 -4.72
C VAL A 244 -7.31 21.75 -5.78
N LEU A 245 -7.54 20.46 -5.53
CA LEU A 245 -8.19 19.56 -6.48
C LEU A 245 -9.66 19.88 -6.69
N LYS A 246 -10.36 20.30 -5.62
CA LYS A 246 -11.73 20.79 -5.70
C LYS A 246 -11.87 21.90 -6.74
N LYS A 247 -10.95 22.87 -6.76
CA LYS A 247 -11.02 23.98 -7.71
C LYS A 247 -10.98 23.46 -9.14
N ASP A 248 -10.09 22.51 -9.41
CA ASP A 248 -9.92 21.94 -10.74
C ASP A 248 -11.14 21.08 -11.14
N ILE A 249 -11.67 20.25 -10.22
CA ILE A 249 -12.89 19.44 -10.44
C ILE A 249 -14.09 20.33 -10.76
N LEU A 250 -14.27 21.45 -10.05
CA LEU A 250 -15.41 22.36 -10.28
C LEU A 250 -15.27 23.21 -11.55
N GLN A 251 -14.07 23.26 -12.14
CA GLN A 251 -13.78 24.01 -13.36
C GLN A 251 -13.64 23.11 -14.59
N ALA A 252 -13.54 21.79 -14.39
CA ALA A 252 -13.50 20.82 -15.47
C ALA A 252 -14.83 20.80 -16.23
N ASP A 253 -14.74 20.64 -17.54
CA ASP A 253 -15.91 20.40 -18.38
C ASP A 253 -16.51 19.02 -18.04
N CYS A 254 -17.83 18.93 -18.06
CA CYS A 254 -18.55 17.68 -17.77
C CYS A 254 -18.58 16.77 -19.01
N ASP A 255 -17.43 16.22 -19.40
CA ASP A 255 -17.28 15.23 -20.48
C ASP A 255 -16.67 13.92 -19.97
#